data_AF-A0A941Q0Y6-F1
#
_entry.id   AF-A0A941Q0Y6-F1
#
_cell.length_a   1.000
_cell.length_b   1.000
_cell.length_c   1.000
_cell.angle_alpha   90.00
_cell.angle_beta   90.00
_cell.angle_gamma   90.00
#
_symmetry.space_group_name_H-M   'P 1'
#
loop_
_entity.id
_entity.type
_entity.pdbx_description
1 polymer ?
#
loop_
_entity_poly.entity_id
_entity_poly.type
_entity_poly.pdbx_seq_one_letter_code
_entity_poly.pdbx_strand_id
1 'polypeptide(L)'
;MNAKTLIATALVLSFAGVGAAFAQEGTQDFPAPKYQAPAKLTRSEVIATLKAAPAAETAANEASPAPQAVSTLSRAQVQAEAREALRLGLIGSDDGMVRVATPAQLEQIRAAGLRAIDNGVTRAAK
;
A
#
# COMPACT_ATOMS: atom_id res chain seq x y z
N MET A 1 -43.83 36.03 40.16
CA MET A 1 -42.99 35.46 39.09
C MET A 1 -43.90 35.04 37.94
N ASN A 2 -43.64 35.53 36.73
CA ASN A 2 -44.48 35.30 35.56
C ASN A 2 -43.92 34.14 34.71
N ALA A 3 -44.72 33.50 33.86
CA ALA A 3 -44.32 32.32 33.06
C ALA A 3 -43.01 32.52 32.26
N LYS A 4 -42.66 33.78 31.96
CA LYS A 4 -41.41 34.16 31.30
C LYS A 4 -40.17 33.86 32.15
N THR A 5 -40.24 34.04 33.46
CA THR A 5 -39.15 33.67 34.39
C THR A 5 -38.93 32.17 34.50
N LEU A 6 -39.96 31.34 34.26
CA LEU A 6 -39.88 29.87 34.37
C LEU A 6 -39.38 29.21 33.07
N ILE A 7 -39.74 29.77 31.90
CA ILE A 7 -39.21 29.33 30.60
C ILE A 7 -37.72 29.69 30.47
N ALA A 8 -37.32 30.86 30.95
CA ALA A 8 -35.92 31.29 30.92
C ALA A 8 -35.00 30.40 31.78
N THR A 9 -35.50 29.87 32.90
CA THR A 9 -34.72 28.94 33.74
C THR A 9 -34.61 27.55 33.11
N ALA A 10 -35.66 27.06 32.44
CA ALA A 10 -35.63 25.76 31.76
C ALA A 10 -34.70 25.74 30.52
N LEU A 11 -34.53 26.85 29.80
CA LEU A 11 -33.61 26.97 28.67
C LEU A 11 -32.13 26.99 29.10
N VAL A 12 -31.83 27.55 30.28
CA VAL A 12 -30.45 27.68 30.78
C VAL A 12 -29.92 26.33 31.31
N LEU A 13 -30.79 25.45 31.81
CA LEU A 13 -30.36 24.13 32.32
C LEU A 13 -30.18 23.06 31.22
N SER A 14 -30.67 23.26 29.99
CA SER A 14 -30.56 22.29 28.90
C SER A 14 -29.26 22.36 28.09
N PHE A 15 -28.38 23.33 28.37
CA PHE A 15 -26.99 23.36 27.89
C PHE A 15 -25.98 22.86 28.94
N ALA A 16 -26.44 22.28 30.05
CA ALA A 16 -25.59 21.59 31.02
C ALA A 16 -25.15 20.18 30.55
N GLY A 17 -25.13 19.93 29.24
CA GLY A 17 -24.81 18.65 28.65
C GLY A 17 -23.79 18.80 27.53
N VAL A 18 -22.59 18.24 27.77
CA VAL A 18 -21.58 17.93 26.75
C VAL A 18 -20.78 19.14 26.24
N GLY A 19 -20.02 19.75 27.14
CA GLY A 19 -18.91 20.64 26.78
C GLY A 19 -17.58 19.94 26.98
N ALA A 20 -17.16 19.20 25.95
CA ALA A 20 -15.80 18.77 25.64
C ALA A 20 -14.80 18.57 26.80
N ALA A 21 -14.42 17.31 27.01
CA ALA A 21 -13.06 16.99 27.43
C ALA A 21 -12.10 17.54 26.36
N PHE A 22 -11.73 18.81 26.48
CA PHE A 22 -10.60 19.33 25.74
C PHE A 22 -9.38 18.64 26.33
N ALA A 23 -8.75 17.81 25.49
CA ALA A 23 -7.40 17.35 25.69
C ALA A 23 -6.58 18.55 26.13
N GLN A 24 -5.99 18.47 27.32
CA GLN A 24 -4.91 19.36 27.68
C GLN A 24 -3.76 19.02 26.73
N GLU A 25 -3.72 19.68 25.57
CA GLU A 25 -2.58 19.65 24.68
C GLU A 25 -1.38 20.08 25.52
N GLY A 26 -0.48 19.14 25.79
CA GLY A 26 0.82 19.49 26.32
C GLY A 26 1.45 20.43 25.31
N THR A 27 1.59 21.70 25.66
CA THR A 27 2.39 22.67 24.91
C THR A 27 3.80 22.09 24.88
N GLN A 28 4.11 21.35 23.82
CA GLN A 28 5.47 20.93 23.56
C GLN A 28 6.20 22.21 23.16
N ASP A 29 6.96 22.76 24.10
CA ASP A 29 7.86 23.88 23.90
C ASP A 29 9.08 23.39 23.07
N PHE A 30 8.81 23.05 21.81
CA PHE A 30 9.87 22.85 20.85
C PHE A 30 10.39 24.24 20.46
N PRO A 31 11.71 24.49 20.56
CA PRO A 31 12.25 25.74 20.07
C PRO A 31 11.85 25.89 18.60
N ALA A 32 11.27 27.04 18.24
CA ALA A 32 10.91 27.33 16.87
C ALA A 32 12.11 27.01 15.95
N PRO A 33 11.90 26.28 14.83
CA PRO A 33 12.98 25.91 13.95
C PRO A 33 13.72 27.18 13.54
N LYS A 34 14.98 27.29 13.98
CA LYS A 34 15.87 28.35 13.53
C LYS A 34 16.24 28.01 12.09
N TYR A 35 15.46 28.54 11.15
CA TYR A 35 15.82 28.51 9.74
C TYR A 35 17.13 29.27 9.60
N GLN A 36 18.23 28.54 9.42
CA GLN A 36 19.50 29.14 9.08
C GLN A 36 19.32 29.86 7.73
N ALA A 37 19.89 31.07 7.64
CA ALA A 37 19.89 32.02 6.52
C ALA A 37 19.82 31.38 5.10
N PRO A 38 19.31 32.09 4.07
CA PRO A 38 18.82 31.51 2.82
C PRO A 38 19.79 30.50 2.21
N ALA A 39 19.22 29.43 1.65
CA ALA A 39 19.96 28.37 0.98
C ALA A 39 21.08 28.99 0.13
N LYS A 40 22.33 28.68 0.48
CA LYS A 40 23.53 29.22 -0.18
C LYS A 40 23.60 28.85 -1.66
N LEU A 41 22.83 27.84 -2.06
CA LEU A 41 22.75 27.32 -3.41
C LEU A 41 21.40 27.62 -4.02
N THR A 42 21.44 28.09 -5.25
CA THR A 42 20.31 28.16 -6.16
C THR A 42 19.82 26.75 -6.50
N ARG A 43 18.56 26.64 -6.94
CA ARG A 43 17.98 25.37 -7.40
C ARG A 43 18.81 24.74 -8.54
N SER A 44 19.37 25.55 -9.42
CA SER A 44 20.23 25.09 -10.52
C SER A 44 21.53 24.46 -10.02
N GLU A 45 22.15 25.04 -8.99
CA GLU A 45 23.36 24.49 -8.39
C GLU A 45 23.07 23.18 -7.66
N VAL A 46 21.93 23.08 -6.96
CA VAL A 46 21.48 21.82 -6.35
C VAL A 46 21.24 20.73 -7.41
N ILE A 47 20.64 21.08 -8.55
CA ILE A 47 20.44 20.11 -9.63
C ILE A 47 21.78 19.68 -10.25
N ALA A 48 22.72 20.61 -10.41
CA ALA A 48 24.04 20.32 -10.95
C ALA A 48 24.84 19.41 -10.00
N THR A 49 24.80 19.66 -8.70
CA THR A 49 25.47 18.80 -7.70
C THR A 49 24.84 17.42 -7.64
N LEU A 50 23.52 17.30 -7.71
CA LEU A 50 22.83 16.00 -7.76
C LEU A 50 23.12 15.21 -9.03
N LYS A 51 23.31 15.88 -10.18
CA LYS A 51 23.69 15.23 -11.44
C LYS A 51 25.16 14.82 -11.49
N ALA A 52 26.02 15.62 -10.86
CA ALA A 52 27.47 15.37 -10.79
C ALA A 52 27.82 14.35 -9.69
N ALA A 53 26.92 14.15 -8.72
CA ALA A 53 27.06 13.09 -7.74
C ALA A 53 27.12 11.75 -8.50
N PRO A 54 28.13 10.91 -8.26
CA PRO A 54 28.09 9.54 -8.75
C PRO A 54 26.77 8.93 -8.29
N ALA A 55 26.13 8.11 -9.14
CA ALA A 55 24.99 7.31 -8.70
C ALA A 55 25.45 6.63 -7.42
N ALA A 56 24.86 7.02 -6.28
CA ALA A 56 25.17 6.37 -5.02
C ALA A 56 25.01 4.89 -5.33
N GLU A 57 26.10 4.13 -5.21
CA GLU A 57 25.96 2.69 -5.23
C GLU A 57 24.88 2.43 -4.20
N THR A 58 23.78 1.83 -4.64
CA THR A 58 22.70 1.33 -3.78
C THR A 58 23.22 0.12 -2.99
N ALA A 59 24.43 0.26 -2.46
CA ALA A 59 25.17 -0.63 -1.59
C ALA A 59 25.27 0.01 -0.20
N ALA A 60 24.32 0.88 0.18
CA ALA A 60 23.83 0.80 1.53
C ALA A 60 23.30 -0.64 1.66
N ASN A 61 24.05 -1.52 2.35
CA ASN A 61 23.74 -2.93 2.63
C ASN A 61 22.40 -3.11 3.41
N GLU A 62 21.50 -2.14 3.33
CA GLU A 62 20.14 -2.12 3.83
C GLU A 62 19.17 -2.82 2.86
N ALA A 63 19.56 -3.00 1.59
CA ALA A 63 18.77 -3.78 0.65
C ALA A 63 18.97 -5.28 0.92
N SER A 64 17.93 -5.94 1.42
CA SER A 64 17.86 -7.41 1.48
C SER A 64 18.17 -7.98 0.09
N PRO A 65 18.94 -9.08 -0.01
CA PRO A 65 19.21 -9.71 -1.31
C PRO A 65 17.89 -9.97 -2.04
N ALA A 66 17.89 -9.71 -3.35
CA ALA A 66 16.72 -9.96 -4.18
C ALA A 66 16.24 -11.41 -3.95
N PRO A 67 14.93 -11.62 -3.73
CA PRO A 67 14.41 -12.95 -3.45
C PRO A 67 14.76 -13.88 -4.63
N GLN A 68 15.44 -14.98 -4.32
CA GLN A 68 15.73 -16.00 -5.31
C GLN A 68 14.43 -16.71 -5.69
N ALA A 69 14.16 -16.81 -7.00
CA ALA A 69 13.00 -17.53 -7.47
C ALA A 69 13.17 -19.03 -7.18
N VAL A 70 12.43 -19.54 -6.20
CA VAL A 70 12.42 -20.97 -5.83
C VAL A 70 11.57 -21.80 -6.79
N SER A 71 10.76 -21.17 -7.63
CA SER A 71 9.87 -21.87 -8.57
C SER A 71 10.64 -22.40 -9.78
N THR A 72 10.39 -23.68 -10.12
CA THR A 72 10.87 -24.31 -11.35
C THR A 72 10.00 -24.00 -12.57
N LEU A 73 8.91 -23.24 -12.41
CA LEU A 73 7.95 -22.96 -13.49
C LEU A 73 8.41 -21.75 -14.31
N SER A 74 8.21 -21.83 -15.63
CA SER A 74 8.46 -20.70 -16.53
C SER A 74 7.43 -19.58 -16.31
N ARG A 75 7.79 -18.32 -16.65
CA ARG A 75 6.84 -17.20 -16.56
C ARG A 75 5.58 -17.42 -17.42
N ALA A 76 5.74 -18.02 -18.60
CA ALA A 76 4.61 -18.33 -19.48
C ALA A 76 3.66 -19.36 -18.84
N GLN A 77 4.22 -20.39 -18.21
CA GLN A 77 3.46 -21.39 -17.48
C GLN A 77 2.69 -20.77 -16.31
N VAL A 78 3.37 -19.99 -15.45
CA VAL A 78 2.75 -19.33 -14.29
C VAL A 78 1.58 -18.42 -14.72
N GLN A 79 1.75 -17.66 -15.80
CA GLN A 79 0.67 -16.81 -16.29
C GLN A 79 -0.52 -17.61 -16.83
N ALA A 80 -0.29 -18.75 -17.48
CA ALA A 80 -1.35 -19.59 -17.99
C ALA A 80 -2.13 -20.27 -16.85
N GLU A 81 -1.42 -20.80 -15.86
CA GLU A 81 -2.02 -21.37 -14.65
C GLU A 81 -2.84 -20.32 -13.88
N ALA A 82 -2.30 -19.11 -13.70
CA ALA A 82 -3.01 -18.02 -13.04
C ALA A 82 -4.28 -17.58 -13.78
N ARG A 83 -4.25 -17.54 -15.13
CA ARG A 83 -5.44 -17.23 -15.93
C ARG A 83 -6.53 -18.28 -15.77
N GLU A 84 -6.18 -19.57 -15.76
CA GLU A 84 -7.18 -20.63 -15.50
C GLU A 84 -7.73 -20.57 -14.09
N ALA A 85 -6.89 -20.34 -13.08
CA ALA A 85 -7.34 -20.18 -11.71
C ALA A 85 -8.33 -19.01 -11.58
N LEU A 86 -8.08 -17.90 -12.28
CA LEU A 86 -9.01 -16.76 -12.36
C LEU A 86 -10.31 -17.14 -13.07
N ARG A 87 -10.25 -17.85 -14.20
CA ARG A 87 -11.44 -18.34 -14.93
C ARG A 87 -12.30 -19.26 -14.05
N LEU A 88 -11.67 -20.05 -13.19
CA LEU A 88 -12.32 -20.95 -12.23
C LEU A 88 -12.85 -20.23 -10.98
N GLY A 89 -12.65 -18.91 -10.86
CA GLY A 89 -13.09 -18.13 -9.70
C GLY A 89 -12.25 -18.37 -8.43
N LEU A 90 -11.10 -19.02 -8.56
CA LEU A 90 -10.22 -19.38 -7.43
C LEU A 90 -9.34 -18.20 -6.99
N ILE A 91 -9.22 -17.17 -7.82
CA ILE A 91 -8.51 -15.93 -7.49
C ILE A 91 -9.53 -14.85 -7.16
N GLY A 92 -9.45 -14.32 -5.94
CA GLY A 92 -10.30 -13.24 -5.44
C GLY A 92 -10.09 -13.03 -3.95
N SER A 93 -10.52 -11.88 -3.46
CA SER A 93 -10.52 -11.54 -2.03
C SER A 93 -11.96 -11.36 -1.60
N ASP A 94 -12.55 -12.38 -1.00
CA ASP A 94 -13.72 -12.25 -0.15
C ASP A 94 -13.27 -12.22 1.31
N ASP A 95 -13.85 -11.30 2.09
CA ASP A 95 -13.51 -11.15 3.51
C ASP A 95 -13.89 -12.44 4.26
N GLY A 96 -12.88 -13.29 4.49
CA GLY A 96 -12.96 -14.46 5.37
C GLY A 96 -13.01 -15.84 4.71
N MET A 97 -12.94 -15.96 3.38
CA MET A 97 -13.00 -17.29 2.72
C MET A 97 -11.73 -17.58 1.91
N VAL A 98 -11.05 -18.69 2.22
CA VAL A 98 -9.96 -19.20 1.39
C VAL A 98 -10.55 -20.17 0.37
N ARG A 99 -10.48 -19.81 -0.91
CA ARG A 99 -10.93 -20.67 -2.01
C ARG A 99 -9.87 -21.74 -2.28
N VAL A 100 -10.17 -22.97 -1.88
CA VAL A 100 -9.29 -24.12 -2.13
C VAL A 100 -9.72 -24.81 -3.43
N ALA A 101 -8.79 -24.95 -4.36
CA ALA A 101 -9.03 -25.66 -5.61
C ALA A 101 -9.32 -27.15 -5.33
N THR A 102 -10.39 -27.67 -5.93
CA THR A 102 -10.65 -29.11 -5.98
C THR A 102 -9.58 -29.83 -6.81
N PRO A 103 -9.38 -31.15 -6.64
CA PRO A 103 -8.42 -31.91 -7.44
C PRO A 103 -8.64 -31.76 -8.96
N ALA A 104 -9.89 -31.80 -9.42
CA ALA A 104 -10.21 -31.62 -10.83
C ALA A 104 -9.84 -30.22 -11.36
N GLN A 105 -10.03 -29.18 -10.55
CA GLN A 105 -9.63 -27.81 -10.90
C GLN A 105 -8.11 -27.65 -10.94
N LEU A 106 -7.37 -28.30 -10.02
CA LEU A 106 -5.91 -28.32 -10.05
C LEU A 106 -5.37 -28.97 -11.34
N GLU A 107 -5.96 -30.07 -11.79
CA GLU A 107 -5.59 -30.69 -13.07
C GLU A 107 -5.86 -29.75 -14.25
N GLN A 108 -6.98 -29.03 -14.25
CA GLN A 108 -7.28 -28.05 -15.30
C GLN A 108 -6.26 -26.90 -15.35
N ILE A 109 -5.88 -26.39 -14.18
CA ILE A 109 -4.86 -25.35 -14.05
C ILE A 109 -3.52 -25.87 -14.59
N ARG A 110 -3.07 -27.04 -14.12
CA ARG A 110 -1.81 -27.66 -14.58
C ARG A 110 -1.81 -27.91 -16.09
N ALA A 111 -2.91 -28.40 -16.65
CA ALA A 111 -3.05 -28.65 -18.07
C ALA A 111 -2.93 -27.37 -18.93
N ALA A 112 -3.39 -26.21 -18.42
CA ALA A 112 -3.16 -24.95 -19.11
C ALA A 112 -1.71 -24.47 -19.03
N GLY A 113 -1.04 -24.72 -17.91
CA GLY A 113 0.40 -24.51 -17.77
C GLY A 113 1.19 -25.28 -18.84
N LEU A 114 0.90 -26.58 -18.98
CA LEU A 114 1.55 -27.45 -19.97
C LEU A 114 1.30 -26.97 -21.41
N ARG A 115 0.05 -26.67 -21.77
CA ARG A 115 -0.30 -26.13 -23.10
C ARG A 115 0.45 -24.83 -23.43
N ALA A 116 0.72 -23.98 -22.44
CA ALA A 116 1.45 -22.74 -22.65
C ALA A 116 2.94 -22.98 -22.93
N ILE A 117 3.53 -24.02 -22.35
CA ILE A 117 4.91 -24.44 -22.66
C ILE A 117 4.99 -24.93 -24.10
N ASP A 118 4.08 -25.83 -24.52
CA ASP A 118 4.05 -26.36 -25.88
C ASP A 118 3.89 -25.26 -26.93
N ASN A 119 3.00 -24.30 -26.66
CA ASN A 119 2.81 -23.12 -27.51
C ASN A 119 4.02 -22.18 -27.53
N GLY A 120 4.78 -22.11 -26.43
CA GLY A 120 6.03 -21.35 -26.36
C GLY A 120 7.13 -21.99 -27.20
N VAL A 121 7.28 -23.31 -27.10
CA VAL A 121 8.28 -24.10 -27.86
C VAL A 121 7.98 -24.02 -29.36
N THR A 122 6.73 -24.21 -29.77
CA THR A 122 6.33 -24.13 -31.19
C THR A 122 6.55 -22.74 -31.79
N ARG A 123 6.37 -21.65 -31.01
CA ARG A 123 6.68 -20.29 -31.46
C ARG A 123 8.18 -19.99 -31.53
N ALA A 124 8.98 -20.60 -30.67
CA ALA A 124 10.44 -20.43 -30.69
C ALA A 124 11.12 -21.20 -31.83
N ALA A 125 10.46 -22.24 -32.36
CA ALA A 125 10.96 -23.06 -33.47
C ALA A 125 10.65 -22.51 -34.87
N LYS A 126 9.99 -21.35 -34.96
CA LYS A 126 9.58 -20.69 -36.22
C LYS A 126 10.34 -19.39 -36.41
#